data_AF-A0A7V5KUN4-F1
#
_entry.id   AF-A0A7V5KUN4-F1
#
_cell.length_a   1.000
_cell.length_b   1.000
_cell.length_c   1.000
_cell.angle_alpha   90.00
_cell.angle_beta   90.00
_cell.angle_gamma   90.00
#
_symmetry.space_group_name_H-M   'P 1'
#
loop_
_entity.id
_entity.type
_entity.pdbx_description
1 polymer ?
#
loop_
_entity_poly.entity_id
_entity_poly.type
_entity_poly.pdbx_seq_one_letter_code
_entity_poly.pdbx_strand_id
1 'polypeptide(L)'
;MTETLNKYIITKRYIELEKEFQHWYKIREEAMKGPDYDKAKGIAKNIDQDKLNRVYYDYFLEGFLLGLARNVLPVFLMVAYINESFRPEELQRLFGKGYLFSLPSTGGKELLIGSVFFYIIALVLTHISWAVIKRIAKKKVKLPGQAVDSITSDVV
;
A
#
# COMPACT_ATOMS: atom_id res chain seq x y z
N MET A 1 6.48 -10.68 -2.32
CA MET A 1 5.61 -10.89 -3.50
C MET A 1 4.93 -9.61 -4.00
N THR A 2 4.97 -8.50 -3.26
CA THR A 2 4.31 -7.22 -3.61
C THR A 2 5.19 -6.21 -4.38
N GLU A 3 6.52 -6.32 -4.36
CA GLU A 3 7.39 -5.32 -5.02
C GLU A 3 7.46 -5.47 -6.54
N THR A 4 7.33 -6.69 -7.08
CA THR A 4 7.34 -6.94 -8.53
C THR A 4 6.00 -6.63 -9.20
N LEU A 5 4.87 -6.88 -8.54
CA LEU A 5 3.54 -6.59 -9.08
C LEU A 5 3.27 -5.08 -9.16
N ASN A 6 3.80 -4.30 -8.21
CA ASN A 6 3.72 -2.83 -8.21
C ASN A 6 4.32 -2.20 -9.47
N LYS A 7 5.36 -2.82 -10.04
CA LYS A 7 6.11 -2.27 -11.17
C LYS A 7 5.38 -2.45 -12.51
N TYR A 8 4.50 -3.44 -12.62
CA TYR A 8 3.78 -3.77 -13.86
C TYR A 8 2.42 -3.09 -14.01
N ILE A 9 1.86 -2.57 -12.91
CA ILE A 9 0.51 -1.97 -12.90
C ILE A 9 0.57 -0.44 -13.01
N ILE A 10 1.76 0.16 -13.09
CA ILE A 10 1.88 1.58 -13.41
C ILE A 10 1.58 1.76 -14.90
N THR A 11 0.46 2.41 -15.22
CA THR A 11 0.06 2.70 -16.59
C THR A 11 1.00 3.75 -17.18
N LYS A 12 1.28 3.66 -18.49
CA LYS A 12 2.01 4.73 -19.21
C LYS A 12 1.32 6.08 -19.04
N ARG A 13 -0.02 6.07 -19.06
CA ARG A 13 -0.88 7.24 -18.86
C ARG A 13 -0.65 7.91 -17.49
N TYR A 14 -0.54 7.13 -16.41
CA TYR A 14 -0.24 7.67 -15.09
C TYR A 14 1.12 8.40 -15.05
N ILE A 15 2.14 7.84 -15.70
CA ILE A 15 3.48 8.47 -15.80
C ILE A 15 3.42 9.76 -16.62
N GLU A 16 2.63 9.78 -17.69
CA GLU A 16 2.42 10.98 -18.51
C GLU A 16 1.69 12.08 -17.73
N LEU A 17 0.63 11.73 -16.99
CA LEU A 17 -0.10 12.65 -16.11
C LEU A 17 0.79 13.22 -15.01
N GLU A 18 1.67 12.41 -14.42
CA GLU A 18 2.65 12.89 -13.44
C GLU A 18 3.58 13.95 -14.04
N LYS A 19 4.11 13.70 -15.24
CA LYS A 19 4.98 14.65 -15.94
C LYS A 19 4.24 15.93 -16.30
N GLU A 20 3.01 15.81 -16.80
CA GLU A 20 2.18 16.96 -17.17
C GLU A 20 1.84 17.80 -15.93
N PHE A 21 1.48 17.16 -14.81
CA PHE A 21 1.24 17.84 -13.54
C PHE A 21 2.47 18.62 -13.08
N GLN A 22 3.63 17.96 -13.04
CA GLN A 22 4.90 18.59 -12.63
C GLN A 22 5.30 19.75 -13.56
N HIS A 23 5.00 19.63 -14.85
CA HIS A 23 5.25 20.69 -15.82
C HIS A 23 4.39 21.92 -15.54
N TRP A 24 3.07 21.77 -15.44
CA TRP A 24 2.16 22.89 -15.16
C TRP A 24 2.39 23.50 -13.78
N TYR A 25 2.74 22.67 -12.79
CA TYR A 25 3.07 23.15 -11.45
C TYR A 25 4.28 24.10 -11.48
N LYS A 26 5.34 23.74 -12.21
CA LYS A 26 6.53 24.59 -12.38
C LYS A 26 6.21 25.89 -13.12
N ILE A 27 5.42 25.83 -14.20
CA ILE A 27 4.99 27.04 -14.93
C ILE A 27 4.23 27.97 -14.00
N ARG A 28 3.35 27.43 -13.16
CA ARG A 28 2.59 28.19 -12.16
C ARG A 28 3.50 28.81 -11.10
N GLU A 29 4.53 28.11 -10.63
CA GLU A 29 5.55 28.68 -9.73
C GLU A 29 6.37 29.79 -10.40
N GLU A 30 6.73 29.63 -11.67
CA GLU A 30 7.45 30.64 -12.43
C GLU A 30 6.59 31.89 -12.66
N ALA A 31 5.31 31.72 -12.98
CA ALA A 31 4.36 32.83 -13.11
C ALA A 31 4.26 33.66 -11.81
N MET A 32 4.34 33.01 -10.64
CA MET A 32 4.30 33.67 -9.34
C MET A 32 5.56 34.48 -9.00
N LYS A 33 6.67 34.31 -9.73
CA LYS A 33 7.91 35.09 -9.55
C LYS A 33 7.91 36.41 -10.32
N GLY A 34 6.80 36.75 -10.97
CA GLY A 34 6.65 38.01 -11.71
C GLY A 34 6.81 39.24 -10.82
N PRO A 35 7.28 40.38 -11.38
CA PRO A 35 7.52 41.61 -10.62
C PRO A 35 6.23 42.28 -10.12
N ASP A 36 5.11 42.07 -10.82
CA ASP A 36 3.78 42.55 -10.42
C ASP A 36 2.99 41.39 -9.79
N TYR A 37 2.74 41.50 -8.49
CA TYR A 37 2.08 40.46 -7.71
C TYR A 37 0.63 40.21 -8.16
N ASP A 38 -0.15 41.26 -8.42
CA ASP A 38 -1.56 41.11 -8.76
C ASP A 38 -1.74 40.47 -10.14
N LYS A 39 -0.87 40.86 -11.08
CA LYS A 39 -0.79 40.24 -12.40
C LYS A 39 -0.31 38.78 -12.32
N ALA A 40 0.73 38.51 -11.53
CA ALA A 40 1.25 37.17 -11.31
C ALA A 40 0.19 36.22 -10.73
N LYS A 41 -0.57 36.71 -9.74
CA LYS A 41 -1.69 35.99 -9.12
C LYS A 41 -2.81 35.69 -10.12
N GLY A 42 -3.15 36.65 -10.98
CA GLY A 42 -4.14 36.44 -12.05
C GLY A 42 -3.72 35.34 -13.03
N ILE A 43 -2.45 35.36 -13.45
CA ILE A 43 -1.89 34.33 -14.34
C ILE A 43 -1.89 32.96 -13.67
N ALA A 44 -1.43 32.87 -12.42
CA ALA A 44 -1.44 31.64 -11.65
C ALA A 44 -2.86 31.06 -11.50
N LYS A 45 -3.86 31.90 -11.20
CA LYS A 45 -5.26 31.48 -11.12
C LYS A 45 -5.78 30.90 -12.45
N ASN A 46 -5.43 31.52 -13.57
CA ASN A 46 -5.85 31.02 -14.88
C ASN A 46 -5.20 29.65 -15.17
N ILE A 47 -3.91 29.49 -14.87
CA ILE A 47 -3.20 28.20 -15.01
C ILE A 47 -3.87 27.13 -14.13
N ASP A 48 -4.20 27.49 -12.88
CA ASP A 48 -4.87 26.62 -11.93
C ASP A 48 -6.21 26.12 -12.49
N GLN A 49 -7.03 27.03 -13.03
CA GLN A 49 -8.37 26.74 -13.54
C GLN A 49 -8.36 25.98 -14.87
N ASP A 50 -7.48 26.33 -15.81
CA ASP A 50 -7.50 25.77 -17.17
C ASP A 50 -6.87 24.38 -17.24
N LYS A 51 -5.73 24.19 -16.54
CA LYS A 51 -4.88 23.01 -16.73
C LYS A 51 -4.50 22.32 -15.44
N LEU A 52 -3.94 23.04 -14.46
CA LEU A 52 -3.31 22.39 -13.31
C LEU A 52 -4.32 21.59 -12.49
N ASN A 53 -5.51 22.14 -12.20
CA ASN A 53 -6.54 21.42 -11.44
C ASN A 53 -7.02 20.17 -12.16
N ARG A 54 -7.24 20.26 -13.47
CA ARG A 54 -7.71 19.11 -14.26
C ARG A 54 -6.68 17.98 -14.25
N VAL A 55 -5.43 18.30 -14.59
CA VAL A 55 -4.35 17.30 -14.62
C VAL A 55 -4.08 16.75 -13.22
N TYR A 56 -4.18 17.58 -12.18
CA TYR A 56 -4.09 17.13 -10.79
C TYR A 56 -5.16 16.08 -10.45
N TYR A 57 -6.44 16.36 -10.75
CA TYR A 57 -7.51 15.41 -10.46
C TYR A 57 -7.39 14.12 -11.28
N ASP A 58 -7.03 14.22 -12.56
CA ASP A 58 -6.83 13.05 -13.42
C ASP A 58 -5.67 12.17 -12.89
N TYR A 59 -4.54 12.77 -12.55
CA TYR A 59 -3.38 12.10 -11.94
C TYR A 59 -3.74 11.45 -10.60
N PHE A 60 -4.40 12.20 -9.71
CA PHE A 60 -4.79 11.74 -8.38
C PHE A 60 -5.79 10.59 -8.46
N LEU A 61 -6.88 10.74 -9.23
CA LEU A 61 -7.92 9.72 -9.34
C LEU A 61 -7.38 8.45 -9.98
N GLU A 62 -6.52 8.55 -11.00
CA GLU A 62 -5.90 7.37 -11.59
C GLU A 62 -4.99 6.66 -10.58
N GLY A 63 -4.13 7.38 -9.87
CA GLY A 63 -3.30 6.82 -8.81
C GLY A 63 -4.13 6.16 -7.70
N PHE A 64 -5.22 6.79 -7.30
CA PHE A 64 -6.15 6.27 -6.31
C PHE A 64 -6.84 4.98 -6.79
N LEU A 65 -7.40 4.98 -8.00
CA LEU A 65 -8.08 3.82 -8.57
C LEU A 65 -7.13 2.65 -8.80
N LEU A 66 -5.91 2.91 -9.27
CA LEU A 66 -4.86 1.89 -9.39
C LEU A 66 -4.49 1.32 -8.02
N GLY A 67 -4.37 2.18 -7.00
CA GLY A 67 -4.14 1.77 -5.61
C GLY A 67 -5.26 0.91 -5.04
N LEU A 68 -6.52 1.30 -5.28
CA LEU A 68 -7.72 0.57 -4.87
C LEU A 68 -7.78 -0.81 -5.55
N ALA A 69 -7.65 -0.84 -6.87
CA ALA A 69 -7.70 -2.08 -7.65
C ALA A 69 -6.58 -3.06 -7.28
N ARG A 70 -5.39 -2.56 -6.93
CA ARG A 70 -4.24 -3.39 -6.61
C ARG A 70 -4.26 -3.94 -5.18
N ASN A 71 -4.63 -3.12 -4.21
CA ASN A 71 -4.46 -3.47 -2.80
C ASN A 71 -5.77 -3.83 -2.11
N VAL A 72 -6.86 -3.15 -2.48
CA VAL A 72 -8.15 -3.26 -1.80
C VAL A 72 -8.98 -4.35 -2.45
N LEU A 73 -9.11 -4.31 -3.77
CA LEU A 73 -9.97 -5.23 -4.51
C LEU A 73 -9.64 -6.72 -4.25
N PRO A 74 -8.37 -7.19 -4.28
CA PRO A 74 -8.09 -8.61 -4.06
C PRO A 74 -8.41 -9.06 -2.64
N VAL A 75 -8.18 -8.19 -1.64
CA VAL A 75 -8.52 -8.49 -0.25
C VAL A 75 -10.03 -8.61 -0.09
N PHE A 76 -10.79 -7.66 -0.65
CA PHE A 76 -12.25 -7.71 -0.60
C PHE A 76 -12.83 -8.93 -1.33
N LEU A 77 -12.28 -9.31 -2.49
CA LEU A 77 -12.67 -10.52 -3.20
C LEU A 77 -12.38 -11.77 -2.37
N MET A 78 -11.23 -11.85 -1.71
CA MET A 78 -10.90 -12.98 -0.83
C MET A 78 -11.79 -13.02 0.41
N VAL A 79 -12.10 -11.88 1.02
CA VAL A 79 -13.05 -11.80 2.14
C VAL A 79 -14.43 -12.29 1.69
N ALA A 80 -14.94 -11.81 0.55
CA ALA A 80 -16.23 -12.24 0.01
C ALA A 80 -16.24 -13.74 -0.29
N TYR A 81 -15.19 -14.26 -0.92
CA TYR A 81 -15.03 -15.67 -1.22
C TYR A 81 -15.02 -16.53 0.05
N ILE A 82 -14.24 -16.13 1.07
CA ILE A 82 -14.16 -16.85 2.35
C ILE A 82 -15.50 -16.79 3.07
N ASN A 83 -16.15 -15.62 3.05
CA ASN A 83 -17.45 -15.47 3.65
C ASN A 83 -18.50 -16.39 3.01
N GLU A 84 -18.45 -16.59 1.69
CA GLU A 84 -19.39 -17.47 0.98
C GLU A 84 -19.03 -18.95 1.11
N SER A 85 -17.75 -19.30 0.99
CA SER A 85 -17.28 -20.70 0.98
C SER A 85 -17.25 -21.34 2.37
N PHE A 86 -17.09 -20.53 3.42
CA PHE A 86 -17.00 -21.01 4.80
C PHE A 86 -18.13 -20.46 5.67
N ARG A 87 -19.35 -20.42 5.11
CA ARG A 87 -20.58 -20.19 5.89
C ARG A 87 -20.80 -21.37 6.84
N PRO A 88 -21.42 -21.18 8.02
CA PRO A 88 -21.66 -22.24 8.98
C PRO A 88 -22.34 -23.48 8.38
N GLU A 89 -23.25 -23.27 7.42
CA GLU A 89 -24.00 -24.34 6.74
C GLU A 89 -23.09 -25.20 5.84
N GLU A 90 -22.22 -24.56 5.07
CA GLU A 90 -21.25 -25.25 4.21
C GLU A 90 -20.12 -25.89 5.01
N LEU A 91 -19.68 -25.25 6.10
CA LEU A 91 -18.74 -25.85 7.06
C LEU A 91 -19.33 -27.12 7.68
N GLN A 92 -20.61 -27.08 8.06
CA GLN A 92 -21.30 -28.25 8.60
C GLN A 92 -21.44 -29.37 7.54
N ARG A 93 -21.66 -29.00 6.27
CA ARG A 93 -21.72 -29.95 5.16
C ARG A 93 -20.37 -30.58 4.81
N LEU A 94 -19.28 -29.80 4.80
CA LEU A 94 -17.95 -30.23 4.39
C LEU A 94 -17.16 -30.91 5.51
N PHE A 95 -17.31 -30.43 6.75
CA PHE A 95 -16.49 -30.86 7.90
C PHE A 95 -17.32 -31.46 9.05
N GLY A 96 -18.65 -31.48 8.94
CA GLY A 96 -19.55 -31.98 10.00
C GLY A 96 -19.67 -31.04 11.21
N LYS A 97 -19.07 -29.85 11.15
CA LYS A 97 -19.05 -28.85 12.24
C LYS A 97 -19.28 -27.45 11.66
N GLY A 98 -20.19 -26.67 12.25
CA GLY A 98 -20.55 -25.33 11.76
C GLY A 98 -19.55 -24.20 12.13
N TYR A 99 -18.38 -24.53 12.65
CA TYR A 99 -17.39 -23.57 13.13
C TYR A 99 -15.96 -24.08 12.90
N LEU A 100 -15.04 -23.14 12.63
CA LEU A 100 -13.61 -23.43 12.44
C LEU A 100 -12.87 -23.59 13.78
N PHE A 101 -13.16 -22.72 14.76
CA PHE A 101 -12.62 -22.78 16.11
C PHE A 101 -13.68 -22.34 17.12
N SER A 102 -13.90 -23.15 18.16
CA SER A 102 -14.64 -22.76 19.37
C SER A 102 -13.64 -22.39 20.45
N LEU A 103 -13.67 -21.14 20.93
CA LEU A 103 -12.91 -20.74 22.11
C LEU A 103 -13.80 -20.90 23.35
N PRO A 104 -13.33 -21.58 24.40
CA PRO A 104 -14.04 -21.59 25.68
C PRO A 104 -13.98 -20.19 26.28
N SER A 105 -15.14 -19.54 26.35
CA SER A 105 -15.29 -18.25 27.05
C SER A 105 -15.59 -18.48 28.52
N THR A 106 -15.13 -17.58 29.37
CA THR A 106 -15.27 -17.58 30.84
C THR A 106 -16.73 -17.53 31.36
N GLY A 107 -17.73 -17.51 30.47
CA GLY A 107 -19.16 -17.45 30.79
C GLY A 107 -20.02 -18.55 30.18
N GLY A 108 -19.45 -19.68 29.73
CA GLY A 108 -20.20 -20.86 29.27
C GLY A 108 -20.88 -20.73 27.89
N LYS A 109 -20.67 -19.61 27.18
CA LYS A 109 -21.05 -19.45 25.76
C LYS A 109 -19.82 -19.61 24.89
N GLU A 110 -19.82 -20.60 24.00
CA GLU A 110 -18.75 -20.79 23.03
C GLU A 110 -18.70 -19.59 22.08
N LEU A 111 -17.56 -18.90 22.03
CA LEU A 111 -17.32 -17.87 21.03
C LEU A 111 -16.96 -18.57 19.72
N LEU A 112 -17.94 -18.65 18.83
CA LEU A 112 -17.78 -19.17 17.48
C LEU A 112 -16.98 -18.16 16.67
N ILE A 113 -15.71 -18.47 16.38
CA ILE A 113 -14.90 -17.64 15.50
C ILE A 113 -15.36 -17.88 14.06
N GLY A 114 -15.95 -16.83 13.46
CA GLY A 114 -16.29 -16.84 12.05
C GLY A 114 -15.06 -16.86 11.15
N SER A 115 -15.19 -17.48 9.99
CA SER A 115 -14.16 -17.69 8.98
C SER A 115 -13.49 -16.38 8.52
N VAL A 116 -14.27 -15.31 8.40
CA VAL A 116 -13.78 -13.96 8.06
C VAL A 116 -12.89 -13.38 9.17
N PHE A 117 -13.24 -13.59 10.44
CA PHE A 117 -12.44 -13.09 11.55
C PHE A 117 -11.08 -13.79 11.61
N PHE A 118 -11.06 -15.12 11.39
CA PHE A 118 -9.81 -15.86 11.31
C PHE A 118 -8.94 -15.41 10.12
N TYR A 119 -9.55 -15.11 8.97
CA TYR A 119 -8.83 -14.55 7.83
C TYR A 119 -8.14 -13.21 8.15
N ILE A 120 -8.82 -12.32 8.87
CA ILE A 120 -8.24 -11.04 9.31
C ILE A 120 -7.04 -11.29 10.23
N ILE A 121 -7.16 -12.22 11.19
CA ILE A 121 -6.04 -12.62 12.06
C ILE A 121 -4.87 -13.15 11.22
N ALA A 122 -5.12 -14.02 10.25
CA ALA A 122 -4.10 -14.57 9.37
C ALA A 122 -3.39 -13.48 8.54
N LEU A 123 -4.11 -12.46 8.06
CA LEU A 123 -3.54 -11.30 7.38
C LEU A 123 -2.59 -10.51 8.30
N VAL A 124 -3.03 -10.23 9.53
CA VAL A 124 -2.23 -9.51 10.53
C VAL A 124 -0.97 -10.30 10.87
N LEU A 125 -1.10 -11.61 11.13
CA LEU A 125 0.04 -12.49 11.42
C LEU A 125 1.03 -12.56 10.25
N THR A 126 0.55 -12.57 9.01
CA THR A 126 1.40 -12.53 7.81
C THR A 126 2.23 -11.24 7.77
N HIS A 127 1.61 -10.09 8.05
CA HIS A 127 2.33 -8.81 8.10
C HIS A 127 3.34 -8.74 9.24
N ILE A 128 3.00 -9.23 10.43
CA ILE A 128 3.91 -9.32 11.58
C ILE A 128 5.11 -10.20 11.22
N SER A 129 4.85 -11.39 10.66
CA SER A 129 5.90 -12.34 10.27
C SER A 129 6.87 -11.71 9.28
N TRP A 130 6.35 -11.00 8.27
CA TRP A 130 7.18 -10.29 7.29
C TRP A 130 8.01 -9.16 7.92
N ALA A 131 7.45 -8.40 8.87
CA ALA A 131 8.16 -7.35 9.60
C ALA A 131 9.30 -7.92 10.44
N VAL A 132 9.08 -9.06 11.10
CA VAL A 132 10.10 -9.79 11.87
C VAL A 132 11.22 -10.28 10.95
N ILE A 133 10.88 -10.91 9.82
CA ILE A 133 11.86 -11.38 8.83
C ILE A 133 12.73 -10.21 8.33
N LYS A 134 12.12 -9.07 7.96
CA LYS A 134 12.85 -7.86 7.53
C LYS A 134 13.78 -7.33 8.61
N ARG A 135 13.37 -7.34 9.89
CA ARG A 135 14.21 -6.92 11.01
C ARG A 135 15.43 -7.83 11.19
N ILE A 136 15.25 -9.15 11.08
CA ILE A 136 16.35 -10.12 11.19
C ILE A 136 17.31 -10.00 9.99
N ALA A 137 16.78 -9.84 8.78
CA ALA A 137 17.58 -9.67 7.57
C ALA A 137 18.44 -8.38 7.62
N LYS A 138 17.89 -7.25 8.05
CA LYS A 138 18.66 -6.00 8.25
C LYS A 138 19.76 -6.14 9.31
N LYS A 139 19.54 -6.99 10.33
CA LYS A 139 20.52 -7.25 11.37
C LYS A 139 21.72 -8.08 10.85
N LYS A 140 21.48 -8.99 9.90
CA LYS A 140 22.53 -9.81 9.27
C LYS A 140 23.34 -9.09 8.18
N VAL A 141 22.77 -8.10 7.50
CA VAL A 141 23.50 -7.28 6.50
C VAL A 141 24.55 -6.36 7.15
N LYS A 142 24.50 -6.16 8.47
CA LYS A 142 25.35 -5.18 9.16
C LYS A 142 26.61 -5.72 9.85
N LEU A 143 27.05 -6.97 9.61
CA LEU A 143 28.39 -7.54 9.94
C LEU A 143 28.44 -9.01 9.45
N PRO A 144 29.34 -9.41 8.52
CA PRO A 144 30.78 -9.51 8.77
C PRO A 144 31.64 -9.06 7.56
N GLY A 145 32.29 -7.91 7.66
CA GLY A 145 33.19 -7.43 6.60
C GLY A 145 33.99 -6.16 6.92
N GLN A 146 34.10 -5.80 8.21
CA GLN A 146 34.86 -4.62 8.67
C GLN A 146 35.84 -4.99 9.80
N ALA A 147 36.41 -6.18 9.77
CA ALA A 147 37.44 -6.61 10.73
C ALA A 147 38.80 -6.88 10.07
N VAL A 148 39.02 -6.48 8.82
CA VAL A 148 40.30 -6.70 8.11
C VAL A 148 41.08 -5.41 7.83
N ASP A 149 40.44 -4.24 7.88
CA ASP A 149 41.11 -2.97 7.53
C ASP A 149 41.77 -2.22 8.70
N SER A 150 41.70 -2.74 9.93
CA SER A 150 42.29 -2.09 11.11
C SER A 150 43.63 -2.67 11.57
N ILE A 151 44.21 -3.64 10.85
CA ILE A 151 45.47 -4.30 11.25
C ILE A 151 46.65 -3.92 10.32
N THR A 152 46.39 -3.42 9.11
CA THR A 152 47.44 -3.04 8.14
C THR A 152 47.87 -1.58 8.19
N SER A 153 47.33 -0.76 9.11
CA SER A 153 47.74 0.64 9.28
C SER A 153 48.81 0.86 10.36
N ASP A 154 49.14 -0.15 11.16
CA ASP A 154 50.07 -0.01 12.29
C ASP A 154 51.37 -0.83 12.14
N VAL A 155 51.58 -1.49 11.01
CA VAL A 155 52.85 -2.17 10.70
C VAL A 155 53.21 -1.95 9.23
N VAL A 156 54.33 -1.25 9.04
CA VAL A 156 55.05 -0.87 7.79
C VAL A 156 54.74 0.52 7.26
#